data_AF-A0A2N6VJA4-F1
#
_entry.id   AF-A0A2N6VJA4-F1
#
_cell.length_a   1.000
_cell.length_b   1.000
_cell.length_c   1.000
_cell.angle_alpha   90.00
_cell.angle_beta   90.00
_cell.angle_gamma   90.00
#
_symmetry.space_group_name_H-M   'P 1'
#
loop_
_entity.id
_entity.type
_entity.pdbx_description
1 polymer ?
#
loop_
_entity_poly.entity_id
_entity_poly.type
_entity_poly.pdbx_seq_one_letter_code
_entity_poly.pdbx_strand_id
1 'polypeptide(L)'
;MKNSLQDITVLDLSRVLAGPWCGSLARLGLDYDTLREINPELIWVSITGYGPTGPKAENPGYDYVFQGMSGFMSYTGRAKGEEGAGPIRAGVAII
;
A
#
# COMPACT_ATOMS: atom_id res chain seq x y z
N MET A 1 30.66 -8.69 -0.26
CA MET A 1 29.67 -9.63 -0.79
C MET A 1 29.30 -9.17 -2.19
N LYS A 2 29.28 -10.08 -3.16
CA LYS A 2 28.81 -9.80 -4.51
C LYS A 2 27.30 -9.57 -4.44
N ASN A 3 26.83 -8.34 -4.66
CA ASN A 3 25.40 -7.99 -4.55
C ASN A 3 24.60 -8.79 -5.60
N SER A 4 23.35 -9.15 -5.37
CA SER A 4 22.56 -9.96 -6.33
C SER A 4 22.19 -9.22 -7.63
N LEU A 5 22.48 -7.92 -7.71
CA LEU A 5 21.99 -7.00 -8.76
C LEU A 5 23.09 -6.31 -9.58
N GLN A 6 24.36 -6.65 -9.37
CA GLN A 6 25.53 -5.94 -9.96
C GLN A 6 25.51 -5.87 -11.49
N ASP A 7 24.87 -6.85 -12.14
CA ASP A 7 24.81 -6.97 -13.60
C ASP A 7 23.43 -6.59 -14.16
N ILE A 8 22.54 -6.01 -13.33
CA ILE A 8 21.16 -5.65 -13.69
C ILE A 8 20.95 -4.16 -13.46
N THR A 9 20.53 -3.44 -14.51
CA THR A 9 20.08 -2.04 -14.41
C THR A 9 18.57 -2.00 -14.28
N VAL A 10 18.06 -1.39 -13.19
CA VAL A 10 16.63 -1.20 -12.98
C VAL A 10 16.19 0.08 -13.67
N LEU A 11 15.31 -0.01 -14.67
CA LEU A 11 14.81 1.16 -15.41
C LEU A 11 13.60 1.81 -14.74
N ASP A 12 12.67 1.00 -14.23
CA ASP A 12 11.48 1.41 -13.49
C ASP A 12 11.21 0.36 -12.40
N LEU A 13 10.73 0.81 -11.24
CA LEU A 13 10.23 -0.09 -10.21
C LEU A 13 8.90 0.41 -9.65
N SER A 14 7.85 -0.28 -10.07
CA SER A 14 6.49 -0.08 -9.57
C SER A 14 6.14 -1.18 -8.57
N ARG A 15 5.82 -0.82 -7.33
CA ARG A 15 5.40 -1.79 -6.29
C ARG A 15 4.11 -1.36 -5.60
N VAL A 16 3.09 -2.21 -5.72
CA VAL A 16 1.86 -2.15 -4.94
C VAL A 16 2.00 -3.11 -3.76
N LEU A 17 2.07 -2.56 -2.54
CA LEU A 17 2.06 -3.38 -1.33
C LEU A 17 0.78 -3.18 -0.54
N ALA A 18 0.02 -4.26 -0.38
CA ALA A 18 -0.95 -4.38 0.68
C ALA A 18 -0.34 -5.20 1.83
N GLY A 19 -0.08 -4.58 2.98
CA GLY A 19 0.35 -5.29 4.20
C GLY A 19 1.56 -4.68 4.93
N PRO A 20 2.01 -5.29 6.06
CA PRO A 20 3.08 -4.81 6.95
C PRO A 20 4.50 -4.92 6.33
N TRP A 21 4.61 -4.94 5.00
CA TRP A 21 5.82 -5.33 4.29
C TRP A 21 6.55 -4.15 3.63
N CYS A 22 6.19 -2.92 4.01
CA CYS A 22 6.81 -1.68 3.51
C CYS A 22 8.35 -1.77 3.59
N GLY A 23 8.91 -2.25 4.71
CA GLY A 23 10.35 -2.44 4.90
C GLY A 23 10.99 -3.68 4.26
N SER A 24 10.24 -4.52 3.54
CA SER A 24 10.78 -5.81 3.06
C SER A 24 11.75 -5.69 1.88
N LEU A 25 11.67 -4.63 1.07
CA LEU A 25 12.62 -4.43 -0.03
C LEU A 25 13.99 -3.99 0.48
N ALA A 26 14.05 -3.19 1.54
CA ALA A 26 15.32 -2.80 2.15
C ALA A 26 16.12 -4.04 2.60
N ARG A 27 15.42 -5.06 3.13
CA ARG A 27 16.05 -6.35 3.49
C ARG A 27 16.60 -7.13 2.29
N LEU A 28 16.15 -6.81 1.09
CA LEU A 28 16.57 -7.43 -0.17
C LEU A 28 17.53 -6.50 -0.97
N GLY A 29 17.88 -5.32 -0.46
CA GLY A 29 18.67 -4.31 -1.20
C GLY A 29 17.93 -3.72 -2.40
N LEU A 30 16.61 -3.65 -2.33
CA LEU A 30 15.72 -3.18 -3.40
C LEU A 30 14.95 -1.90 -2.99
N ASP A 31 15.40 -1.20 -1.95
CA ASP A 31 14.85 0.10 -1.58
C ASP A 31 15.30 1.22 -2.54
N TYR A 32 14.63 2.37 -2.43
CA TYR A 32 14.86 3.50 -3.31
C TYR A 32 16.31 4.01 -3.24
N ASP A 33 16.87 4.17 -2.04
CA ASP A 33 18.20 4.75 -1.87
C ASP A 33 19.25 3.84 -2.52
N THR A 34 19.17 2.53 -2.27
CA THR A 34 20.06 1.54 -2.88
C THR A 34 19.95 1.54 -4.41
N LEU A 35 18.74 1.56 -4.97
CA LEU A 35 18.57 1.50 -6.43
C LEU A 35 18.87 2.82 -7.13
N ARG A 36 18.72 3.96 -6.44
CA ARG A 36 19.02 5.30 -6.98
C ARG A 36 20.52 5.50 -7.19
N GLU A 37 21.35 4.85 -6.39
CA GLU A 37 22.81 4.81 -6.62
C GLU A 37 23.16 4.09 -7.92
N ILE A 38 22.38 3.06 -8.30
CA ILE A 38 22.59 2.29 -9.53
C ILE A 38 22.02 3.04 -10.75
N ASN A 39 20.83 3.62 -10.61
CA ASN A 39 20.16 4.37 -11.67
C ASN A 39 19.65 5.74 -11.15
N PRO A 40 20.41 6.83 -11.38
CA PRO A 40 19.99 8.19 -11.08
C PRO A 40 18.80 8.72 -11.90
N GLU A 41 18.29 7.97 -12.87
CA GLU A 41 17.05 8.29 -13.60
C GLU A 41 15.86 7.43 -13.16
N LEU A 42 16.03 6.60 -12.12
CA LEU A 42 14.99 5.71 -11.61
C LEU A 42 13.70 6.47 -11.27
N ILE A 43 12.60 6.01 -11.85
CA ILE A 43 11.24 6.36 -11.46
C ILE A 43 10.77 5.33 -10.42
N TRP A 44 10.30 5.83 -9.28
CA TRP A 44 9.87 5.00 -8.15
C TRP A 44 8.45 5.33 -7.74
N VAL A 45 7.59 4.30 -7.72
CA VAL A 45 6.20 4.42 -7.28
C VAL A 45 5.91 3.35 -6.24
N SER A 46 5.48 3.79 -5.06
CA SER A 46 5.06 2.91 -3.97
C SER A 46 3.64 3.25 -3.51
N ILE A 47 2.78 2.23 -3.51
CA ILE A 47 1.42 2.33 -2.99
C ILE A 47 1.34 1.50 -1.71
N THR A 48 0.94 2.15 -0.62
CA THR A 48 0.78 1.56 0.72
C THR A 48 -0.53 2.04 1.32
N GLY A 49 -1.12 1.27 2.23
CA GLY A 49 -2.42 1.63 2.80
C GLY A 49 -2.39 2.86 3.71
N TYR A 50 -1.42 2.95 4.61
CA TYR A 50 -1.32 4.04 5.60
C TYR A 50 -0.17 5.02 5.32
N GLY A 51 0.51 4.88 4.18
CA GLY A 51 1.73 5.62 3.88
C GLY A 51 2.99 4.95 4.45
N PRO A 52 4.18 5.39 3.99
CA PRO A 52 5.47 4.84 4.43
C PRO A 52 5.90 5.35 5.82
N THR A 53 5.18 6.31 6.40
CA THR A 53 5.55 6.98 7.66
C THR A 53 4.33 7.14 8.56
N GLY A 54 4.58 7.31 9.86
CA GLY A 54 3.53 7.58 10.85
C GLY A 54 3.10 6.34 11.65
N PRO A 55 2.20 6.52 12.63
CA PRO A 55 1.92 5.50 13.65
C PRO A 55 1.24 4.23 13.11
N LYS A 56 0.70 4.28 11.88
CA LYS A 56 0.02 3.15 11.22
C LYS A 56 0.79 2.62 10.00
N ALA A 57 2.02 3.07 9.74
CA ALA A 57 2.78 2.69 8.54
C ALA A 57 2.98 1.17 8.40
N GLU A 58 3.09 0.46 9.53
CA GLU A 58 3.24 -0.99 9.60
C GLU A 58 1.90 -1.74 9.63
N ASN A 59 0.77 -1.03 9.64
CA ASN A 59 -0.54 -1.68 9.65
C ASN A 59 -0.89 -2.22 8.26
N PRO A 60 -1.58 -3.37 8.17
CA PRO A 60 -2.05 -3.86 6.90
C PRO A 60 -3.12 -2.93 6.31
N GLY A 61 -2.93 -2.53 5.06
CA GLY A 61 -3.87 -1.72 4.30
C GLY A 61 -4.85 -2.58 3.53
N TYR A 62 -6.07 -2.73 4.06
CA TYR A 62 -7.18 -3.40 3.37
C TYR A 62 -8.26 -2.37 3.01
N ASP A 63 -8.77 -2.41 1.77
CA ASP A 63 -9.80 -1.50 1.25
C ASP A 63 -10.98 -1.33 2.22
N TYR A 64 -11.58 -2.42 2.72
CA TYR A 64 -12.72 -2.32 3.63
C TYR A 64 -12.38 -1.69 4.99
N VAL A 65 -11.14 -1.76 5.46
CA VAL A 65 -10.73 -1.06 6.69
C VAL A 65 -10.81 0.45 6.47
N PHE A 66 -10.33 0.92 5.32
CA PHE A 66 -10.37 2.32 4.95
C PHE A 66 -11.76 2.80 4.57
N GLN A 67 -12.60 1.98 3.94
CA GLN A 67 -14.01 2.30 3.73
C GLN A 67 -14.74 2.51 5.08
N GLY A 68 -14.42 1.70 6.08
CA GLY A 68 -14.95 1.88 7.44
C GLY A 68 -14.40 3.13 8.12
N MET A 69 -13.07 3.31 8.09
CA MET A 69 -12.39 4.42 8.76
C MET A 69 -12.70 5.80 8.17
N SER A 70 -12.89 5.90 6.85
CA SER A 70 -13.25 7.16 6.17
C SER A 70 -14.70 7.56 6.42
N GLY A 71 -15.51 6.67 7.02
CA GLY A 71 -16.95 6.84 7.13
C GLY A 71 -17.69 6.56 5.83
N PHE A 72 -17.03 6.14 4.76
CA PHE A 72 -17.69 5.82 3.49
C PHE A 72 -18.81 4.79 3.67
N MET A 73 -18.58 3.76 4.50
CA MET A 73 -19.60 2.75 4.79
C MET A 73 -20.87 3.31 5.44
N SER A 74 -20.86 4.50 6.07
CA SER A 74 -22.09 5.06 6.64
C SER A 74 -23.08 5.52 5.57
N TYR A 75 -22.59 5.75 4.34
CA TYR A 75 -23.42 6.13 3.19
C TYR A 75 -23.91 4.92 2.39
N THR A 76 -23.33 3.75 2.62
CA THR A 76 -23.67 2.52 1.90
C THR A 76 -24.30 1.51 2.86
N GLY A 77 -25.53 1.07 2.57
CA GLY A 77 -26.27 0.16 3.43
C GLY A 77 -27.75 0.48 3.46
N ARG A 78 -28.49 -0.19 4.35
CA ARG A 78 -29.92 0.03 4.56
C ARG A 78 -30.18 1.19 5.53
N ALA A 79 -31.28 1.90 5.30
CA ALA A 79 -31.64 3.07 6.08
C ALA A 79 -31.94 2.68 7.54
N LYS A 80 -31.74 3.63 8.46
CA LYS A 80 -32.03 3.40 9.88
C LYS A 80 -33.50 3.01 10.06
N GLY A 81 -33.75 1.87 10.72
CA GLY A 81 -35.09 1.35 10.98
C GLY A 81 -35.53 0.21 10.03
N GLU A 82 -34.77 -0.07 8.98
CA GLU A 82 -34.99 -1.21 8.10
C GLU A 82 -34.36 -2.50 8.68
N GLU A 83 -34.90 -3.67 8.32
CA GLU A 83 -34.30 -4.95 8.69
C GLU A 83 -32.92 -5.12 8.02
N GLY A 84 -31.90 -5.40 8.83
CA GLY A 84 -30.51 -5.43 8.36
C GLY A 84 -29.89 -4.05 8.12
N ALA A 85 -30.42 -2.99 8.76
CA ALA A 85 -29.81 -1.66 8.77
C ALA A 85 -28.38 -1.69 9.33
N GLY A 86 -27.52 -0.84 8.77
CA GLY A 86 -26.14 -0.68 9.21
C GLY A 86 -25.19 -0.32 8.07
N PRO A 87 -23.93 0.03 8.40
CA PRO A 87 -22.90 0.30 7.42
C PRO A 87 -22.51 -0.98 6.69
N ILE A 88 -22.44 -0.93 5.36
CA ILE A 88 -22.06 -2.06 4.51
C ILE A 88 -20.95 -1.58 3.58
N ARG A 89 -19.90 -2.39 3.39
CA ARG A 89 -18.86 -2.11 2.39
C ARG A 89 -19.43 -2.03 0.98
N ALA A 90 -18.79 -1.27 0.10
CA ALA A 90 -19.10 -1.36 -1.31
C ALA A 90 -18.80 -2.76 -1.88
N GLY A 91 -19.55 -3.14 -2.92
CA GLY A 91 -19.31 -4.38 -3.65
C GLY A 91 -18.05 -4.35 -4.53
N VAL A 92 -17.43 -3.17 -4.69
CA VAL A 92 -16.22 -2.92 -5.49
C VAL A 92 -15.12 -2.36 -4.59
N ALA A 93 -13.86 -2.58 -5.00
CA ALA A 93 -12.73 -1.90 -4.39
C ALA A 93 -12.76 -0.41 -4.77
N ILE A 94 -12.47 0.46 -3.81
CA ILE A 94 -12.49 1.92 -4.01
C ILE A 94 -11.08 2.50 -3.93
N ILE A 95 -10.11 1.74 -3.42
CA ILE A 95 -8.74 2.16 -3.09
C ILE A 95 -7.75 1.04 -3.35
#